data_AF-A0A392PUW8-F1
#
_entry.id   AF-A0A392PUW8-F1
#
_cell.length_a   1.000
_cell.length_b   1.000
_cell.length_c   1.000
_cell.angle_alpha   90.00
_cell.angle_beta   90.00
_cell.angle_gamma   90.00
#
_symmetry.space_group_name_H-M   'P 1'
#
loop_
_entity.id
_entity.type
_entity.pdbx_description
1 polymer ?
#
loop_
_entity_poly.entity_id
_entity_poly.type
_entity_poly.pdbx_seq_one_letter_code
_entity_poly.pdbx_strand_id
1 'polypeptide(L)'
;SPGKQDPPYVGFVKRIKGGSDPKVTVTWFYRPQETKFYDKNSIGEKELFYSSAEETHSVETIMCKCTVHTFHSYSKLENITSLDFYCRYKYDHIKEVLTAGDKTVVAVYCTCRLPWNPDRIMIQCYKCKKW
;
A
#
# COMPACT_ATOMS: atom_id res chain seq x y z
N SER A 1 -26.29 5.16 -4.02
CA SER A 1 -26.26 5.60 -2.61
C SER A 1 -25.56 6.95 -2.53
N PRO A 2 -25.95 7.86 -1.63
CA PRO A 2 -25.42 9.22 -1.59
C PRO A 2 -23.90 9.19 -1.37
N GLY A 3 -23.17 9.85 -2.27
CA GLY A 3 -21.76 10.26 -2.19
C GLY A 3 -20.76 9.28 -1.56
N LYS A 4 -20.19 8.35 -2.34
CA LYS A 4 -18.90 7.77 -1.96
C LYS A 4 -17.86 8.90 -1.98
N GLN A 5 -17.48 9.40 -0.81
CA GLN A 5 -16.28 10.23 -0.70
C GLN A 5 -15.07 9.35 -0.99
N ASP A 6 -14.14 9.86 -1.78
CA ASP A 6 -12.88 9.18 -2.01
C ASP A 6 -12.13 9.03 -0.68
N PRO A 7 -11.48 7.87 -0.46
CA PRO A 7 -10.72 7.67 0.77
C PRO A 7 -9.55 8.67 0.86
N PRO A 8 -9.15 9.10 2.07
CA PRO A 8 -8.03 10.02 2.24
C PRO A 8 -6.74 9.52 1.57
N TYR A 9 -5.96 10.46 1.02
CA TYR A 9 -4.63 10.16 0.49
C TYR A 9 -3.67 9.74 1.59
N VAL A 10 -2.73 8.85 1.24
CA VAL A 10 -1.68 8.39 2.15
C VAL A 10 -0.33 8.81 1.58
N GLY A 11 0.45 9.55 2.38
CA GLY A 11 1.76 10.06 1.97
C GLY A 11 2.82 9.78 3.03
N PHE A 12 4.05 9.54 2.58
CA PHE A 12 5.23 9.50 3.44
C PHE A 12 5.76 10.92 3.62
N VAL A 13 5.81 11.41 4.86
CA VAL A 13 6.36 12.74 5.17
C VAL A 13 7.88 12.72 5.00
N LYS A 14 8.39 13.43 3.99
CA LYS A 14 9.82 13.56 3.73
C LYS A 14 10.45 14.66 4.57
N ARG A 15 9.72 15.77 4.76
CA ARG A 15 10.22 16.97 5.43
C ARG A 15 9.05 17.84 5.89
N ILE A 16 9.21 18.48 7.04
CA ILE A 16 8.33 19.55 7.52
C ILE A 16 9.16 20.83 7.61
N LYS A 17 8.63 21.93 7.10
CA LYS A 17 9.20 23.29 7.22
C LYS A 17 8.29 24.13 8.11
N GLY A 18 8.82 24.62 9.23
CA GLY A 18 8.11 25.55 10.11
C GLY A 18 8.09 26.98 9.56
N GLY A 19 7.43 27.89 10.28
CA GLY A 19 7.26 29.30 9.91
C GLY A 19 5.85 29.79 10.23
N SER A 20 5.51 31.00 9.77
CA SER A 20 4.15 31.53 9.87
C SER A 20 3.13 30.75 9.02
N ASP A 21 3.59 30.08 7.96
CA ASP A 21 2.81 29.20 7.10
C ASP A 21 3.54 27.84 6.94
N PRO A 22 3.41 26.93 7.92
CA PRO A 22 4.13 25.68 7.93
C PRO A 22 3.72 24.74 6.78
N LYS A 23 4.72 24.11 6.14
CA LYS A 23 4.54 23.22 4.99
C LYS A 23 5.06 21.81 5.24
N VAL A 24 4.43 20.83 4.60
CA VAL A 24 4.87 19.43 4.57
C VAL A 24 5.19 19.02 3.14
N THR A 25 6.36 18.42 2.93
CA THR A 25 6.70 17.73 1.68
C THR A 25 6.44 16.23 1.86
N VAL A 26 5.63 15.66 0.98
CA VAL A 26 5.19 14.26 1.04
C VAL A 26 5.55 13.52 -0.25
N THR A 27 5.86 12.23 -0.13
CA THR A 27 5.88 11.31 -1.26
C THR A 27 4.62 10.43 -1.22
N TRP A 28 3.88 10.37 -2.32
CA TRP A 28 2.56 9.75 -2.33
C TRP A 28 2.59 8.23 -2.50
N PHE A 29 1.65 7.57 -1.81
CA PHE A 29 1.23 6.23 -2.11
C PHE A 29 -0.03 6.26 -2.98
N TYR A 30 -0.09 5.37 -3.97
CA TYR A 30 -1.27 5.14 -4.79
C TYR A 30 -2.06 3.97 -4.22
N ARG A 31 -3.38 4.09 -4.22
CA ARG A 31 -4.29 2.97 -4.01
C ARG A 31 -4.35 2.15 -5.29
N PRO A 32 -4.37 0.81 -5.20
CA PRO A 32 -4.46 -0.04 -6.38
C PRO A 32 -5.60 0.33 -7.32
N GLN A 33 -6.77 0.69 -6.77
CA GLN A 33 -7.98 1.07 -7.49
C GLN A 33 -7.83 2.33 -8.36
N GLU A 34 -6.79 3.14 -8.12
CA GLU A 34 -6.43 4.31 -8.92
C GLU A 34 -5.55 3.93 -10.12
N THR A 35 -5.22 2.65 -10.28
CA THR A 35 -4.29 2.14 -11.29
C THR A 35 -4.89 0.98 -12.06
N LYS A 36 -4.31 0.68 -13.23
CA LYS A 36 -4.65 -0.52 -14.03
C LYS A 36 -4.20 -1.85 -13.39
N PHE A 37 -3.45 -1.81 -12.29
CA PHE A 37 -2.88 -2.98 -11.64
C PHE A 37 -3.77 -3.57 -10.52
N TYR A 38 -4.98 -3.04 -10.34
CA TYR A 38 -5.91 -3.59 -9.37
C TYR A 38 -6.42 -4.98 -9.78
N ASP A 39 -6.09 -5.98 -8.97
CA ASP A 39 -6.69 -7.31 -9.04
C ASP A 39 -6.98 -7.81 -7.62
N LYS A 40 -8.26 -7.90 -7.26
CA LYS A 40 -8.71 -8.36 -5.93
C LYS A 40 -8.28 -9.79 -5.58
N ASN A 41 -7.77 -10.57 -6.53
CA ASN A 41 -7.24 -11.92 -6.25
C ASN A 41 -5.82 -11.90 -5.70
N SER A 42 -5.02 -10.91 -6.11
CA SER A 42 -3.60 -10.80 -5.76
C SER A 42 -3.29 -9.60 -4.88
N ILE A 43 -4.12 -8.54 -4.92
CA ILE A 43 -3.95 -7.28 -4.19
C ILE A 43 -4.97 -7.17 -3.06
N GLY A 44 -4.49 -6.88 -1.86
CA GLY A 44 -5.33 -6.71 -0.67
C GLY A 44 -5.95 -5.31 -0.54
N GLU A 45 -6.99 -5.20 0.28
CA GLU A 45 -7.76 -3.97 0.51
C GLU A 45 -6.93 -2.86 1.16
N LYS A 46 -5.97 -3.24 2.01
CA LYS A 46 -5.04 -2.33 2.70
C LYS A 46 -3.71 -2.12 1.97
N GLU A 47 -3.59 -2.65 0.76
CA GLU A 47 -2.37 -2.51 -0.04
C GLU A 47 -2.25 -1.12 -0.65
N LEU A 48 -1.05 -0.57 -0.60
CA LEU A 48 -0.66 0.69 -1.21
C LEU A 48 0.58 0.49 -2.09
N PHE A 49 0.71 1.30 -3.13
CA PHE A 49 1.87 1.31 -4.01
C PHE A 49 2.71 2.56 -3.77
N TYR A 50 3.98 2.38 -3.40
CA TYR A 50 4.88 3.51 -3.17
C TYR A 50 5.31 4.15 -4.49
N SER A 51 5.11 5.44 -4.66
CA SER A 51 5.54 6.15 -5.87
C SER A 51 6.70 7.10 -5.61
N SER A 52 7.25 7.69 -6.66
CA SER A 52 8.19 8.82 -6.58
C SER A 52 7.51 10.20 -6.66
N ALA A 53 6.18 10.27 -6.71
CA ALA A 53 5.45 11.53 -6.81
C ALA A 53 5.63 12.33 -5.49
N GLU A 54 6.26 13.49 -5.58
CA GLU A 54 6.54 14.37 -4.44
C GLU A 54 5.81 15.69 -4.61
N GLU A 55 5.11 16.12 -3.55
CA GLU A 55 4.40 17.40 -3.51
C GLU A 55 4.57 18.10 -2.16
N THR A 56 4.35 19.41 -2.13
CA THR A 56 4.39 20.21 -0.90
C THR A 56 3.05 20.85 -0.64
N HIS A 57 2.51 20.64 0.56
CA HIS A 57 1.19 21.08 0.99
C HIS A 57 1.25 21.84 2.32
N SER A 58 0.15 22.50 2.72
CA SER A 58 0.00 23.00 4.10
C SER A 58 0.00 21.84 5.08
N VAL A 59 0.59 22.00 6.27
CA VAL A 59 0.50 20.98 7.34
C VAL A 59 -0.94 20.75 7.81
N GLU A 60 -1.83 21.71 7.61
CA GLU A 60 -3.24 21.64 8.00
C GLU A 60 -4.02 20.59 7.19
N THR A 61 -3.49 20.13 6.06
CA THR A 61 -4.11 19.06 5.27
C THR A 61 -3.88 17.67 5.87
N ILE A 62 -3.00 17.54 6.88
CA ILE A 62 -2.71 16.27 7.55
C ILE A 62 -3.90 15.90 8.44
N MET A 63 -4.62 14.85 8.05
CA MET A 63 -5.77 14.38 8.82
C MET A 63 -5.35 13.58 10.07
N CYS A 64 -4.45 12.62 9.92
CA CYS A 64 -3.97 11.77 11.02
C CYS A 64 -2.69 11.02 10.63
N LYS A 65 -2.07 10.37 11.62
CA LYS A 65 -0.97 9.42 11.39
C LYS A 65 -1.54 8.03 11.10
N CYS A 66 -1.00 7.37 10.07
CA CYS A 66 -1.22 5.96 9.78
C CYS A 66 0.12 5.20 9.68
N THR A 67 0.06 3.87 9.57
CA THR A 67 1.26 3.03 9.40
C THR A 67 1.19 2.28 8.09
N VAL A 68 2.23 2.42 7.27
CA VAL A 68 2.43 1.59 6.06
C VAL A 68 3.52 0.58 6.36
N HIS A 69 3.10 -0.66 6.62
CA HIS A 69 3.96 -1.78 6.97
C HIS A 69 4.66 -2.37 5.73
N THR A 70 5.74 -3.10 5.97
CA THR A 70 6.18 -4.10 4.97
C THR A 70 5.13 -5.22 4.90
N PHE A 71 5.03 -5.91 3.76
CA PHE A 71 4.10 -7.05 3.65
C PHE A 71 4.35 -8.12 4.71
N HIS A 72 5.61 -8.40 5.03
CA HIS A 72 5.98 -9.38 6.05
C HIS A 72 5.55 -8.98 7.46
N SER A 73 5.69 -7.69 7.80
CA SER A 73 5.24 -7.17 9.09
C SER A 73 3.72 -7.16 9.18
N TYR A 74 3.05 -6.72 8.12
CA TYR A 74 1.59 -6.68 8.04
C TYR A 74 0.96 -8.06 8.18
N SER A 75 1.51 -9.07 7.49
CA SER A 75 0.99 -10.45 7.52
C SER A 75 1.09 -11.13 8.89
N LYS A 76 1.79 -10.51 9.85
CA LYS A 76 1.97 -11.00 11.22
C LYS A 76 1.13 -10.23 12.25
N LEU A 77 0.39 -9.21 11.82
CA LEU A 77 -0.47 -8.45 12.73
C LEU A 77 -1.64 -9.33 13.20
N GLU A 78 -1.85 -9.40 14.51
CA GLU A 78 -3.01 -10.08 15.10
C GLU A 78 -4.28 -9.24 14.97
N ASN A 79 -4.14 -7.91 15.05
CA ASN A 79 -5.24 -6.96 14.97
C ASN A 79 -4.89 -5.88 13.95
N ILE A 80 -5.66 -5.83 12.85
CA ILE A 80 -5.50 -4.84 11.78
C ILE A 80 -6.53 -3.73 12.00
N THR A 81 -6.07 -2.49 12.10
CA THR A 81 -6.95 -1.33 12.28
C THR A 81 -7.26 -0.62 10.95
N SER A 82 -8.11 0.41 10.99
CA SER A 82 -8.37 1.25 9.82
C SER A 82 -7.13 2.02 9.34
N LEU A 83 -6.14 2.22 10.22
CA LEU A 83 -4.92 3.00 9.98
C LEU A 83 -3.69 2.13 9.67
N ASP A 84 -3.87 0.81 9.55
CA ASP A 84 -2.83 -0.11 9.11
C ASP A 84 -2.96 -0.38 7.61
N PHE A 85 -1.88 -0.08 6.89
CA PHE A 85 -1.71 -0.34 5.46
C PHE A 85 -0.44 -1.15 5.24
N TYR A 86 -0.23 -1.68 4.04
CA TYR A 86 1.04 -2.29 3.69
C TYR A 86 1.45 -1.99 2.26
N CYS A 87 2.75 -2.09 2.01
CA CYS A 87 3.33 -1.86 0.70
C CYS A 87 4.36 -2.94 0.38
N ARG A 88 4.30 -3.49 -0.84
CA ARG A 88 5.31 -4.41 -1.40
C ARG A 88 5.70 -4.08 -2.83
N TYR A 89 5.11 -3.04 -3.41
CA TYR A 89 5.39 -2.60 -4.76
C TYR A 89 5.79 -1.13 -4.81
N LYS A 90 6.70 -0.81 -5.73
CA LYS A 90 6.95 0.55 -6.20
C LYS A 90 6.16 0.76 -7.48
N TYR A 91 5.49 1.90 -7.60
CA TYR A 91 4.74 2.32 -8.78
C TYR A 91 5.40 3.52 -9.44
N ASP A 92 5.85 3.33 -10.68
CA ASP A 92 6.28 4.41 -11.56
C ASP A 92 5.02 4.97 -12.24
N HIS A 93 4.50 6.08 -11.71
CA HIS A 93 3.28 6.73 -12.19
C HIS A 93 3.45 7.39 -13.57
N ILE A 94 4.68 7.63 -14.02
CA ILE A 94 4.96 8.23 -15.34
C ILE A 94 4.95 7.12 -16.40
N LYS A 95 5.59 5.98 -16.11
CA LYS A 95 5.63 4.83 -17.04
C LYS A 95 4.44 3.89 -16.88
N GLU A 96 3.64 4.08 -15.84
CA GLU A 96 2.61 3.16 -15.38
C GLU A 96 3.13 1.72 -15.24
N VAL A 97 4.21 1.55 -14.49
CA VAL A 97 4.84 0.24 -14.24
C VAL A 97 4.87 -0.06 -12.76
N LEU A 98 4.47 -1.29 -12.40
CA LEU A 98 4.58 -1.81 -11.05
C LEU A 98 5.82 -2.71 -10.93
N THR A 99 6.67 -2.43 -9.95
CA THR A 99 7.86 -3.22 -9.65
C THR A 99 7.82 -3.72 -8.22
N ALA A 100 8.32 -4.92 -7.97
CA ALA A 100 8.48 -5.39 -6.60
C ALA A 100 9.40 -4.42 -5.82
N GLY A 101 9.05 -4.14 -4.57
CA GLY A 101 9.89 -3.34 -3.67
C GLY A 101 11.26 -3.97 -3.43
N ASP A 102 12.20 -3.20 -2.90
CA ASP A 102 13.59 -3.65 -2.75
C ASP A 102 13.67 -4.93 -1.92
N LYS A 103 14.26 -5.97 -2.53
CA LYS A 103 14.57 -7.31 -1.99
C LYS A 103 13.38 -8.24 -1.72
N THR A 104 12.15 -7.84 -2.00
CA THR A 104 10.99 -8.74 -1.92
C THR A 104 10.79 -9.46 -3.24
N VAL A 105 11.24 -10.72 -3.35
CA VAL A 105 10.66 -11.63 -4.35
C VAL A 105 9.20 -11.81 -3.96
N VAL A 106 8.28 -11.35 -4.80
CA VAL A 106 6.85 -11.58 -4.56
C VAL A 106 6.58 -13.04 -4.88
N ALA A 107 6.53 -13.86 -3.83
CA ALA A 107 6.21 -15.28 -3.97
C ALA A 107 4.80 -15.46 -4.52
N VAL A 108 4.66 -16.41 -5.44
CA VAL A 108 3.37 -16.83 -6.00
C VAL A 108 2.98 -18.18 -5.43
N TYR A 109 1.68 -18.38 -5.24
CA TYR A 109 1.13 -19.56 -4.60
C TYR A 109 -0.05 -20.12 -5.40
N CYS A 110 -0.57 -21.26 -4.95
CA CYS A 110 -1.68 -22.00 -5.54
C CYS A 110 -1.40 -22.41 -7.00
N THR A 111 -2.34 -23.14 -7.60
CA THR A 111 -2.33 -23.45 -9.04
C THR A 111 -2.56 -22.22 -9.90
N CYS A 112 -3.16 -21.15 -9.35
CA CYS A 112 -3.36 -19.89 -10.06
C CYS A 112 -2.06 -19.09 -10.28
N ARG A 113 -0.98 -19.41 -9.56
CA ARG A 113 0.33 -18.72 -9.65
C ARG A 113 0.23 -17.21 -9.45
N LEU A 114 -0.60 -16.78 -8.50
CA LEU A 114 -0.75 -15.37 -8.12
C LEU A 114 -0.01 -15.07 -6.80
N PRO A 115 0.42 -13.81 -6.58
CA PRO A 115 0.83 -13.33 -5.27
C PRO A 115 -0.24 -13.58 -4.21
N TRP A 116 0.19 -13.86 -2.97
CA TRP A 116 -0.74 -14.02 -1.86
C TRP A 116 -1.42 -12.69 -1.52
N ASN A 117 -2.75 -12.69 -1.54
CA ASN A 117 -3.59 -11.63 -0.97
C ASN A 117 -3.86 -11.94 0.52
N PRO A 118 -3.43 -11.09 1.47
CA PRO A 118 -3.57 -11.34 2.90
C PRO A 118 -5.02 -11.36 3.40
N ASP A 119 -5.96 -10.80 2.63
CA ASP A 119 -7.39 -10.84 2.95
C ASP A 119 -8.04 -12.17 2.57
N ARG A 120 -7.28 -13.07 1.91
CA ARG A 120 -7.73 -14.39 1.50
C ARG A 120 -7.10 -15.48 2.33
N ILE A 121 -7.96 -16.38 2.80
CA ILE A 121 -7.54 -17.61 3.48
C ILE A 121 -6.77 -18.49 2.50
N MET A 122 -5.56 -18.90 2.91
CA MET A 122 -4.76 -19.90 2.22
C MET A 122 -4.45 -21.04 3.19
N ILE A 123 -4.53 -22.27 2.71
CA ILE A 123 -4.32 -23.47 3.53
C ILE A 123 -3.13 -24.23 2.95
N GLN A 124 -2.13 -24.51 3.79
CA GLN A 124 -0.99 -25.30 3.37
C GLN A 124 -1.32 -26.79 3.29
N CYS A 125 -0.99 -27.43 2.17
CA CYS A 125 -1.07 -28.88 2.05
C CYS A 125 0.02 -29.56 2.89
N TYR A 126 -0.38 -30.47 3.78
CA TYR A 126 0.57 -31.17 4.66
C TYR A 126 1.58 -32.05 3.92
N LYS A 127 1.23 -32.56 2.73
CA LYS A 127 2.10 -33.42 1.90
C LYS A 127 3.11 -32.61 1.08
N CYS A 128 2.63 -31.68 0.24
CA CYS A 128 3.51 -30.97 -0.70
C CYS A 128 4.03 -29.63 -0.16
N LYS A 129 3.57 -29.18 1.02
CA LYS A 129 3.92 -27.90 1.65
C LYS A 129 3.62 -26.64 0.82
N LYS A 130 2.89 -26.80 -0.29
CA LYS A 130 2.36 -25.70 -1.11
C LYS A 130 1.10 -25.13 -0.46
N TRP A 131 0.87 -23.85 -0.73
CA TRP A 131 -0.28 -23.06 -0.29
C TRP A 131 -1.21 -22.80 -1.46
#